data_AF-A0A1V4W9Z3-F1
#
_entry.id   AF-A0A1V4W9Z3-F1
#
_cell.length_a   1.000
_cell.length_b   1.000
_cell.length_c   1.000
_cell.angle_alpha   90.00
_cell.angle_beta   90.00
_cell.angle_gamma   90.00
#
_symmetry.space_group_name_H-M   'P 1'
#
loop_
_entity.id
_entity.type
_entity.pdbx_description
1 polymer ?
#
loop_
_entity_poly.entity_id
_entity_poly.type
_entity_poly.pdbx_seq_one_letter_code
_entity_poly.pdbx_strand_id
1 'polypeptide(L)'
;MVDWERIYKLLDDITPLAVDCGRLCGAACCTEWEQGAGVYLLPGEEGMFSGLEEWLAREERSIGEYGFRPGSKSRSYIIRCNGTCPRERRPFACRTFPVTPYLSPEGKFELRLDEAAVLLCPLVKAGDIKILEKRFLMRTRLAWEELLREPQIRKIIEWKSRQIDIMERDPWRKLLELS
;
A
#
# COMPACT_ATOMS: atom_id res chain seq x y z
N MET A 1 -6.20 13.77 -13.60
CA MET A 1 -5.40 12.69 -14.18
C MET A 1 -4.02 12.73 -13.53
N VAL A 2 -3.63 11.63 -12.91
CA VAL A 2 -2.39 11.49 -12.15
C VAL A 2 -1.21 11.31 -13.10
N ASP A 3 -0.08 11.98 -12.83
CA ASP A 3 1.20 11.74 -13.49
C ASP A 3 1.96 10.61 -12.78
N TRP A 4 1.69 9.37 -13.19
CA TRP A 4 2.28 8.19 -12.55
C TRP A 4 3.79 8.07 -12.74
N GLU A 5 4.36 8.56 -13.85
CA GLU A 5 5.81 8.54 -14.05
C GLU A 5 6.52 9.42 -13.03
N ARG A 6 5.98 10.63 -12.78
CA ARG A 6 6.49 11.53 -11.76
C ARG A 6 6.40 10.90 -10.37
N ILE A 7 5.25 10.30 -10.03
CA ILE A 7 5.06 9.61 -8.75
C ILE A 7 6.07 8.47 -8.57
N TYR A 8 6.30 7.66 -9.61
CA TYR A 8 7.26 6.55 -9.56
C TYR A 8 8.69 7.06 -9.35
N LYS A 9 9.10 8.10 -10.10
CA LYS A 9 10.42 8.74 -9.95
C LYS A 9 10.65 9.30 -8.55
N LEU A 10 9.61 9.83 -7.90
CA LEU A 10 9.71 10.34 -6.53
C LEU A 10 10.10 9.23 -5.53
N LEU A 11 9.65 8.00 -5.78
CA LEU A 11 9.79 6.88 -4.85
C LEU A 11 10.92 5.89 -5.20
N ASP A 12 11.68 6.15 -6.27
CA ASP A 12 12.56 5.15 -6.88
C ASP A 12 13.72 4.68 -5.98
N ASP A 13 14.31 5.64 -5.25
CA ASP A 13 15.54 5.45 -4.49
C ASP A 13 15.33 5.52 -2.97
N ILE A 14 14.09 5.36 -2.50
CA ILE A 14 13.77 5.39 -1.07
C ILE A 14 13.19 4.07 -0.59
N THR A 15 13.62 3.59 0.57
CA THR A 15 13.15 2.36 1.22
C THR A 15 12.75 2.64 2.68
N PRO A 16 11.91 1.79 3.29
CA PRO A 16 11.51 1.96 4.70
C PRO A 16 12.69 2.02 5.68
N LEU A 17 13.79 1.34 5.35
CA LEU A 17 15.06 1.36 6.09
C LEU A 17 16.21 1.71 5.13
N ALA A 18 17.34 2.23 5.64
CA ALA A 18 18.56 2.42 4.85
C ALA A 18 19.17 1.10 4.32
N VAL A 19 18.78 -0.03 4.91
CA VAL A 19 19.17 -1.38 4.49
C VAL A 19 17.98 -2.13 3.92
N ASP A 20 18.24 -3.25 3.24
CA ASP A 20 17.19 -4.14 2.76
C ASP A 20 16.38 -4.73 3.93
N CYS A 21 15.16 -4.21 4.13
CA CYS A 21 14.24 -4.66 5.17
C CYS A 21 13.78 -6.11 4.96
N GLY A 22 13.89 -6.65 3.74
CA GLY A 22 13.61 -8.05 3.44
C GLY A 22 14.47 -9.01 4.26
N ARG A 23 15.68 -8.60 4.66
CA ARG A 23 16.56 -9.40 5.54
C ARG A 23 15.97 -9.68 6.92
N LEU A 24 15.01 -8.86 7.38
CA LEU A 24 14.36 -9.05 8.70
C LEU A 24 13.29 -10.13 8.68
N CYS A 25 12.65 -10.37 7.52
CA CYS A 25 11.50 -11.28 7.39
C CYS A 25 11.63 -12.30 6.25
N GLY A 26 12.81 -12.44 5.63
CA GLY A 26 12.99 -13.27 4.44
C GLY A 26 12.19 -12.77 3.23
N ALA A 27 11.97 -11.46 3.13
CA ALA A 27 11.16 -10.83 2.09
C ALA A 27 9.71 -11.34 2.01
N ALA A 28 9.09 -11.67 3.16
CA ALA A 28 7.73 -12.22 3.22
C ALA A 28 6.69 -11.43 2.41
N CYS A 29 6.70 -10.09 2.48
CA CYS A 29 5.78 -9.23 1.71
C CYS A 29 6.06 -9.17 0.19
N CYS A 30 7.17 -9.75 -0.28
CA CYS A 30 7.53 -9.89 -1.69
C CYS A 30 7.28 -11.32 -2.21
N THR A 31 6.73 -12.20 -1.38
CA THR A 31 6.38 -13.59 -1.74
C THR A 31 4.86 -13.77 -1.76
N GLU A 32 4.36 -14.89 -2.28
CA GLU A 32 2.96 -15.27 -2.11
C GLU A 32 2.77 -15.87 -0.70
N TRP A 33 2.62 -15.01 0.32
CA TRP A 33 2.50 -15.45 1.73
C TRP A 33 1.15 -16.11 2.05
N GLU A 34 0.14 -15.88 1.21
CA GLU A 34 -1.14 -16.57 1.19
C GLU A 34 -1.61 -16.71 -0.25
N GLN A 35 -2.44 -17.72 -0.54
CA GLN A 35 -2.94 -17.94 -1.89
C GLN A 35 -3.70 -16.72 -2.40
N GLY A 36 -3.26 -16.16 -3.53
CA GLY A 36 -3.87 -14.95 -4.10
C GLY A 36 -3.36 -13.64 -3.52
N ALA A 37 -2.39 -13.68 -2.60
CA ALA A 37 -1.69 -12.48 -2.12
C ALA A 37 -1.16 -11.66 -3.28
N GLY A 38 -1.48 -10.36 -3.28
CA GLY A 38 -1.07 -9.46 -4.32
C GLY A 38 -1.37 -8.02 -3.96
N VAL A 39 -1.03 -7.12 -4.87
CA VAL A 39 -1.19 -5.68 -4.67
C VAL A 39 -2.16 -5.13 -5.68
N TYR A 40 -3.18 -4.44 -5.17
CA TYR A 40 -4.14 -3.73 -6.01
C TYR A 40 -3.51 -2.44 -6.52
N LEU A 41 -3.65 -2.23 -7.82
CA LEU A 41 -3.29 -0.99 -8.47
C LEU A 41 -4.30 0.11 -8.14
N LEU A 42 -3.79 1.31 -7.96
CA LEU A 42 -4.62 2.51 -7.89
C LEU A 42 -5.10 2.90 -9.31
N PRO A 43 -6.22 3.63 -9.41
CA PRO A 43 -6.72 4.11 -10.69
C PRO A 43 -5.65 4.82 -11.55
N GLY A 44 -5.42 4.32 -12.76
CA GLY A 44 -4.46 4.84 -13.73
C GLY A 44 -3.05 4.27 -13.58
N GLU A 45 -2.73 3.60 -12.47
CA GLU A 45 -1.40 3.01 -12.23
C GLU A 45 -1.12 1.86 -13.21
N GLU A 46 -2.18 1.22 -13.75
CA GLU A 46 -2.06 0.16 -14.75
C GLU A 46 -1.26 0.57 -15.99
N GLY A 47 -1.23 1.87 -16.31
CA GLY A 47 -0.43 2.42 -17.40
C GLY A 47 1.09 2.29 -17.21
N MET A 48 1.54 2.01 -15.99
CA MET A 48 2.97 1.81 -15.68
C MET A 48 3.49 0.42 -16.04
N PHE A 49 2.60 -0.50 -16.44
CA PHE A 49 2.96 -1.89 -16.78
C PHE A 49 2.45 -2.25 -18.17
N SER A 50 3.34 -2.83 -18.96
CA SER A 50 3.08 -3.29 -20.32
C SER A 50 2.23 -4.56 -20.37
N GLY A 51 2.22 -5.36 -19.30
CA GLY A 51 1.61 -6.69 -19.26
C GLY A 51 2.50 -7.78 -19.87
N LEU A 52 3.74 -7.44 -20.26
CA LEU A 52 4.73 -8.37 -20.82
C LEU A 52 5.84 -8.71 -19.80
N GLU A 53 5.74 -8.21 -18.58
CA GLU A 53 6.72 -8.42 -17.54
C GLU A 53 6.71 -9.87 -17.03
N GLU A 54 7.84 -10.57 -17.14
CA GLU A 54 7.97 -11.97 -16.68
C GLU A 54 7.94 -12.11 -15.14
N TRP A 55 8.19 -11.01 -14.42
CA TRP A 55 8.24 -10.99 -12.96
C TRP A 55 6.89 -10.75 -12.28
N LEU A 56 5.82 -10.55 -13.06
CA LEU A 56 4.48 -10.33 -12.51
C LEU A 56 3.39 -11.07 -13.28
N ALA A 57 2.35 -11.47 -12.56
CA ALA A 57 1.06 -11.81 -13.11
C ALA A 57 0.05 -10.70 -12.80
N ARG A 58 -0.68 -10.25 -13.83
CA ARG A 58 -1.77 -9.29 -13.71
C ARG A 58 -3.10 -10.03 -13.85
N GLU A 59 -4.01 -9.76 -12.93
CA GLU A 59 -5.38 -10.27 -13.01
C GLU A 59 -6.37 -9.12 -12.84
N GLU A 60 -7.38 -9.07 -13.71
CA GLU A 60 -8.48 -8.11 -13.57
C GLU A 60 -9.48 -8.65 -12.54
N ARG A 61 -9.82 -7.82 -11.56
CA ARG A 61 -10.77 -8.16 -10.50
C ARG A 61 -11.88 -7.13 -10.43
N SER A 62 -13.09 -7.63 -10.17
CA SER A 62 -14.21 -6.77 -9.84
C SER A 62 -14.02 -6.18 -8.44
N ILE A 63 -14.29 -4.88 -8.30
CA ILE A 63 -14.00 -4.08 -7.10
C ILE A 63 -14.64 -4.63 -5.80
N GLY A 64 -15.72 -5.39 -5.91
CA GLY A 64 -16.50 -5.87 -4.77
C GLY A 64 -15.73 -6.75 -3.78
N GLU A 65 -14.61 -7.34 -4.20
CA GLU A 65 -13.85 -8.31 -3.41
C GLU A 65 -12.79 -7.70 -2.47
N TYR A 66 -12.37 -6.43 -2.66
CA TYR A 66 -11.21 -5.87 -1.94
C TYR A 66 -11.42 -4.48 -1.32
N GLY A 67 -12.66 -4.13 -1.02
CA GLY A 67 -12.89 -2.89 -0.30
C GLY A 67 -12.61 -1.64 -1.13
N PHE A 68 -13.12 -1.66 -2.36
CA PHE A 68 -13.55 -0.43 -3.01
C PHE A 68 -15.06 -0.39 -2.85
N ARG A 69 -15.67 0.80 -2.72
CA ARG A 69 -17.10 0.97 -2.41
C ARG A 69 -17.95 -0.05 -3.20
N PRO A 70 -18.72 -0.94 -2.52
CA PRO A 70 -19.57 -1.92 -3.19
C PRO A 70 -20.44 -1.25 -4.25
N GLY A 71 -20.45 -1.81 -5.47
CA GLY A 71 -21.20 -1.25 -6.60
C GLY A 71 -20.47 -0.18 -7.44
N SER A 72 -19.18 0.09 -7.18
CA SER A 72 -18.36 0.82 -8.14
C SER A 72 -18.20 0.00 -9.42
N LYS A 73 -18.57 0.57 -10.57
CA LYS A 73 -18.39 -0.05 -11.90
C LYS A 73 -16.95 -0.02 -12.42
N SER A 74 -16.00 0.45 -11.60
CA SER A 74 -14.61 0.58 -12.01
C SER A 74 -13.90 -0.77 -12.00
N ARG A 75 -13.04 -1.00 -12.98
CA ARG A 75 -12.14 -2.15 -13.03
C ARG A 75 -10.95 -1.89 -12.10
N SER A 76 -10.45 -2.94 -11.47
CA SER A 76 -9.21 -2.89 -10.69
C SER A 76 -8.31 -4.05 -11.09
N TYR A 77 -7.01 -3.83 -11.04
CA TYR A 77 -6.03 -4.87 -11.33
C TYR A 77 -5.31 -5.25 -10.05
N ILE A 78 -5.18 -6.55 -9.82
CA ILE A 78 -4.27 -7.09 -8.82
C ILE A 78 -3.00 -7.55 -9.55
N ILE A 79 -1.85 -7.16 -9.01
CA ILE A 79 -0.54 -7.63 -9.45
C ILE A 79 0.01 -8.59 -8.40
N ARG A 80 0.42 -9.77 -8.86
CA ARG A 80 1.18 -10.74 -8.07
C ARG A 80 2.59 -10.80 -8.61
N CYS A 81 3.57 -10.43 -7.80
CA CYS A 81 4.99 -10.48 -8.16
C CYS A 81 5.59 -11.81 -7.69
N ASN A 82 6.58 -12.33 -8.42
CA ASN A 82 7.34 -13.53 -8.03
C ASN A 82 8.54 -13.23 -7.09
N GLY A 83 8.65 -11.99 -6.60
CA GLY A 83 9.73 -11.55 -5.71
C GLY A 83 11.01 -11.05 -6.39
N THR A 84 11.16 -11.21 -7.71
CA THR A 84 12.32 -10.70 -8.47
C THR A 84 12.07 -9.36 -9.15
N CYS A 85 11.01 -8.65 -8.73
CA CYS A 85 10.57 -7.42 -9.37
C CYS A 85 11.61 -6.28 -9.28
N PRO A 86 11.94 -5.63 -10.42
CA PRO A 86 12.82 -4.48 -10.44
C PRO A 86 12.21 -3.34 -9.64
N ARG A 87 13.01 -2.71 -8.78
CA ARG A 87 12.52 -1.75 -7.78
C ARG A 87 11.79 -0.58 -8.43
N GLU A 88 12.35 -0.08 -9.51
CA GLU A 88 11.87 1.03 -10.32
C GLU A 88 10.62 0.72 -11.14
N ARG A 89 10.16 -0.52 -11.13
CA ARG A 89 8.87 -0.93 -11.71
C ARG A 89 7.89 -1.48 -10.69
N ARG A 90 8.24 -1.54 -9.40
CA ARG A 90 7.32 -2.04 -8.37
C ARG A 90 6.01 -1.26 -8.35
N PRO A 91 4.86 -1.92 -8.08
CA PRO A 91 3.61 -1.23 -7.79
C PRO A 91 3.76 -0.21 -6.67
N PHE A 92 2.99 0.87 -6.75
CA PHE A 92 2.98 1.98 -5.83
C PHE A 92 2.78 1.55 -4.38
N ALA A 93 1.88 0.60 -4.12
CA ALA A 93 1.68 0.10 -2.76
C ALA A 93 2.93 -0.63 -2.24
N CYS A 94 3.64 -1.42 -3.08
CA CYS A 94 4.91 -2.02 -2.70
C CYS A 94 6.01 -1.00 -2.42
N ARG A 95 5.96 0.18 -3.06
CA ARG A 95 6.94 1.26 -2.85
C ARG A 95 6.70 2.04 -1.55
N THR A 96 5.45 2.11 -1.12
CA THR A 96 5.03 2.89 0.07
C THR A 96 4.79 2.02 1.29
N PHE A 97 4.73 0.69 1.14
CA PHE A 97 4.74 -0.26 2.24
C PHE A 97 6.00 -0.07 3.13
N PRO A 98 5.89 -0.05 4.47
CA PRO A 98 4.77 -0.52 5.30
C PRO A 98 3.78 0.55 5.74
N VAL A 99 3.73 1.71 5.08
CA VAL A 99 2.78 2.78 5.44
C VAL A 99 1.62 2.89 4.47
N THR A 100 0.47 3.28 5.00
CA THR A 100 -0.78 3.46 4.28
C THR A 100 -1.33 4.86 4.57
N PRO A 101 -2.03 5.51 3.62
CA PRO A 101 -2.63 6.81 3.85
C PRO A 101 -3.90 6.64 4.69
N TYR A 102 -4.14 7.61 5.54
CA TYR A 102 -5.35 7.70 6.34
C TYR A 102 -5.95 9.10 6.21
N LEU A 103 -7.27 9.15 6.06
CA LEU A 103 -8.07 10.37 6.09
C LEU A 103 -9.00 10.33 7.31
N SER A 104 -8.81 11.29 8.21
CA SER A 104 -9.68 11.49 9.37
C SER A 104 -11.11 11.84 8.93
N PRO A 105 -12.12 11.76 9.81
CA PRO A 105 -13.47 12.23 9.52
C PRO A 105 -13.52 13.71 9.06
N GLU A 106 -12.59 14.54 9.54
CA GLU A 106 -12.42 15.95 9.16
C GLU A 106 -11.65 16.12 7.83
N GLY A 107 -11.23 15.02 7.20
CA GLY A 107 -10.51 15.02 5.92
C GLY A 107 -9.01 15.30 6.04
N LYS A 108 -8.44 15.23 7.24
CA LYS A 108 -7.00 15.43 7.48
C LYS A 108 -6.21 14.19 7.05
N PHE A 109 -5.17 14.41 6.24
CA PHE A 109 -4.29 13.34 5.76
C PHE A 109 -3.12 13.05 6.72
N GLU A 110 -2.95 11.77 7.03
CA GLU A 110 -1.86 11.22 7.83
C GLU A 110 -1.32 9.93 7.20
N LEU A 111 -0.04 9.64 7.43
CA LEU A 111 0.53 8.32 7.16
C LEU A 111 0.45 7.48 8.43
N ARG A 112 -0.02 6.24 8.31
CA ARG A 112 -0.06 5.26 9.39
C ARG A 112 0.66 3.98 8.97
N LEU A 113 1.09 3.17 9.94
CA LEU A 113 1.53 1.82 9.66
C LEU A 113 0.33 1.01 9.14
N ASP A 114 0.55 0.16 8.14
CA ASP A 114 -0.49 -0.73 7.63
C ASP A 114 -0.68 -1.91 8.60
N GLU A 115 -1.57 -1.73 9.58
CA GLU A 115 -1.80 -2.72 10.64
C GLU A 115 -2.28 -4.08 10.12
N ALA A 116 -2.84 -4.15 8.90
CA ALA A 116 -3.18 -5.42 8.27
C ALA A 116 -1.93 -6.31 8.07
N ALA A 117 -0.74 -5.70 8.02
CA ALA A 117 0.53 -6.41 7.90
C ALA A 117 1.23 -6.67 9.24
N VAL A 118 0.55 -6.53 10.39
CA VAL A 118 1.17 -6.76 11.73
C VAL A 118 1.75 -8.17 11.89
N LEU A 119 1.12 -9.17 11.28
CA LEU A 119 1.60 -10.57 11.30
C LEU A 119 2.67 -10.84 10.24
N LEU A 120 2.81 -9.95 9.25
CA LEU A 120 3.68 -10.14 8.08
C LEU A 120 4.99 -9.34 8.18
N CYS A 121 4.93 -8.12 8.71
CA CYS A 121 6.03 -7.16 8.67
C CYS A 121 6.53 -6.82 10.09
N PRO A 122 7.81 -7.10 10.40
CA PRO A 122 8.41 -6.73 11.68
C PRO A 122 8.35 -5.22 11.99
N LEU A 123 8.38 -4.36 10.96
CA LEU A 123 8.32 -2.91 11.13
C LEU A 123 6.93 -2.43 11.54
N VAL A 124 5.88 -3.08 11.04
CA VAL A 124 4.50 -2.82 11.49
C VAL A 124 4.34 -3.34 12.91
N LYS A 125 4.81 -4.57 13.18
CA LYS A 125 4.75 -5.18 14.52
C LYS A 125 5.45 -4.37 15.60
N ALA A 126 6.55 -3.69 15.26
CA ALA A 126 7.25 -2.79 16.18
C ALA A 126 6.40 -1.58 16.60
N GLY A 127 5.38 -1.21 15.83
CA GLY A 127 4.39 -0.18 16.18
C GLY A 127 4.88 1.27 16.16
N ASP A 128 6.19 1.52 16.01
CA ASP A 128 6.74 2.87 15.96
C ASP A 128 7.12 3.29 14.53
N ILE A 129 6.28 4.10 13.90
CA ILE A 129 6.53 4.66 12.57
C ILE A 129 7.84 5.47 12.48
N LYS A 130 8.38 5.96 13.61
CA LYS A 130 9.62 6.76 13.64
C LYS A 130 10.87 5.93 13.38
N ILE A 131 10.79 4.60 13.44
CA ILE A 131 11.91 3.73 13.05
C ILE A 131 12.16 3.75 11.54
N LEU A 132 11.18 4.21 10.75
CA LEU A 132 11.29 4.29 9.30
C LEU A 132 12.14 5.48 8.89
N GLU A 133 12.81 5.35 7.75
CA GLU A 133 13.64 6.41 7.20
C GLU A 133 12.84 7.70 6.99
N LYS A 134 13.37 8.82 7.49
CA LYS A 134 12.69 10.12 7.39
C LYS A 134 12.45 10.53 5.94
N ARG A 135 13.43 10.24 5.06
CA ARG A 135 13.34 10.53 3.61
C ARG A 135 12.25 9.67 2.95
N PHE A 136 12.09 8.43 3.39
CA PHE A 136 11.01 7.56 2.95
C PHE A 136 9.64 8.13 3.33
N LEU A 137 9.44 8.44 4.61
CA LEU A 137 8.17 9.02 5.09
C LEU A 137 7.82 10.33 4.37
N MET A 138 8.80 11.23 4.19
CA MET A 138 8.60 12.50 3.51
C MET A 138 8.16 12.32 2.06
N ARG A 139 8.84 11.49 1.28
CA ARG A 139 8.50 11.32 -0.13
C ARG A 139 7.24 10.50 -0.35
N THR A 140 6.99 9.49 0.49
CA THR A 140 5.71 8.78 0.52
C THR A 140 4.56 9.74 0.83
N ARG A 141 4.76 10.67 1.79
CA ARG A 141 3.77 11.71 2.10
C ARG A 141 3.49 12.59 0.88
N LEU A 142 4.53 13.10 0.23
CA LEU A 142 4.40 13.94 -0.98
C LEU A 142 3.67 13.21 -2.12
N ALA A 143 4.01 11.93 -2.35
CA ALA A 143 3.34 11.12 -3.35
C ALA A 143 1.84 10.98 -3.06
N TRP A 144 1.47 10.66 -1.81
CA TRP A 144 0.07 10.56 -1.40
C TRP A 144 -0.66 11.90 -1.45
N GLU A 145 -0.03 13.02 -1.05
CA GLU A 145 -0.63 14.36 -1.17
C GLU A 145 -0.95 14.72 -2.63
N GLU A 146 -0.13 14.29 -3.58
CA GLU A 146 -0.39 14.47 -5.01
C GLU A 146 -1.52 13.55 -5.49
N LEU A 147 -1.50 12.26 -5.12
CA LEU A 147 -2.53 11.29 -5.48
C LEU A 147 -3.92 11.63 -4.90
N LEU A 148 -3.97 12.16 -3.68
CA LEU A 148 -5.22 12.53 -3.00
C LEU A 148 -5.92 13.75 -3.63
N ARG A 149 -5.30 14.42 -4.61
CA ARG A 149 -5.96 15.43 -5.47
C ARG A 149 -6.87 14.80 -6.52
N GLU A 150 -6.64 13.55 -6.88
CA GLU A 150 -7.50 12.81 -7.81
C GLU A 150 -8.76 12.32 -7.07
N PRO A 151 -9.97 12.82 -7.40
CA PRO A 151 -11.18 12.52 -6.62
C PRO A 151 -11.50 11.03 -6.50
N GLN A 152 -11.15 10.23 -7.52
CA GLN A 152 -11.37 8.79 -7.46
C GLN A 152 -10.47 8.13 -6.40
N ILE A 153 -9.18 8.44 -6.38
CA ILE A 153 -8.23 7.92 -5.38
C ILE A 153 -8.63 8.39 -3.99
N ARG A 154 -8.97 9.67 -3.85
CA ARG A 154 -9.39 10.22 -2.55
C ARG A 154 -10.57 9.45 -1.95
N LYS A 155 -11.62 9.18 -2.73
CA LYS A 155 -12.80 8.41 -2.26
C LYS A 155 -12.44 6.99 -1.83
N ILE A 156 -11.47 6.37 -2.50
CA ILE A 156 -10.98 5.03 -2.14
C ILE A 156 -10.30 5.08 -0.78
N ILE A 157 -9.41 6.06 -0.58
CA ILE A 157 -8.70 6.23 0.70
C ILE A 157 -9.67 6.62 1.82
N GLU A 158 -10.65 7.48 1.57
CA GLU A 158 -11.71 7.80 2.53
C GLU A 158 -12.45 6.53 2.97
N TRP A 159 -12.91 5.72 2.01
CA TRP A 159 -13.60 4.45 2.31
C TRP A 159 -12.72 3.49 3.11
N LYS A 160 -11.45 3.32 2.71
CA LYS A 160 -10.48 2.47 3.44
C LYS A 160 -10.23 2.99 4.86
N SER A 161 -10.10 4.29 5.02
CA SER A 161 -9.93 4.93 6.34
C SER A 161 -11.14 4.68 7.24
N ARG A 162 -12.36 4.64 6.68
CA ARG A 162 -13.56 4.26 7.46
C ARG A 162 -13.53 2.80 7.89
N GLN A 163 -12.97 1.89 7.09
CA GLN A 163 -12.80 0.49 7.51
C GLN A 163 -11.80 0.37 8.66
N ILE A 164 -10.69 1.11 8.60
CA ILE A 164 -9.71 1.20 9.68
C ILE A 164 -10.39 1.67 10.97
N ASP A 165 -11.18 2.74 10.92
CA ASP A 165 -11.92 3.24 12.09
C ASP A 165 -12.90 2.22 12.70
N ILE A 166 -13.50 1.37 11.87
CA ILE A 166 -14.38 0.29 12.34
C ILE A 166 -13.55 -0.79 13.04
N MET A 167 -12.46 -1.22 12.41
CA MET A 167 -11.55 -2.24 12.96
C MET A 167 -10.83 -1.78 14.23
N GLU A 168 -10.53 -0.48 14.36
CA GLU A 168 -9.93 0.11 15.57
C GLU A 168 -10.90 0.06 16.77
N ARG A 169 -12.21 0.04 16.52
CA ARG A 169 -13.25 -0.05 17.55
C ARG A 169 -13.56 -1.48 17.98
N ASP A 170 -13.01 -2.48 17.31
CA ASP A 170 -13.30 -3.88 17.62
C ASP A 170 -12.73 -4.27 19.00
N PRO A 171 -13.55 -4.87 19.89
CA PRO A 171 -13.13 -5.20 21.26
C PRO A 171 -11.88 -6.09 21.33
N TRP A 172 -11.67 -6.96 20.33
CA TRP A 172 -10.55 -7.90 20.28
C TRP A 172 -9.19 -7.21 20.14
N ARG A 173 -9.12 -5.98 19.63
CA ARG A 173 -7.85 -5.24 19.54
C ARG A 173 -7.20 -5.00 20.91
N LYS A 174 -8.01 -4.82 21.96
CA LYS A 174 -7.51 -4.67 23.33
C LYS A 174 -6.71 -5.89 23.81
N LEU A 175 -6.87 -7.05 23.17
CA LEU A 175 -6.11 -8.26 23.50
C LEU A 175 -4.72 -8.29 22.84
N LEU A 176 -4.53 -7.61 21.72
CA LEU A 176 -3.22 -7.51 21.03
C LEU A 176 -2.29 -6.48 21.69
N GLU A 177 -2.84 -5.54 22.47
CA GLU A 177 -2.07 -4.56 23.24
C GLU A 177 -1.57 -5.13 24.59
N LEU A 178 -2.01 -6.34 24.97
CA LEU A 178 -1.69 -7.01 26.24
C LEU A 178 -0.63 -8.13 26.12
N SER A 179 -0.08 -8.35 24.92
CA SER A 179 0.94 -9.38 24.61
C SER A 179 2.29 -8.78 24.27
#